data_AF-A0A950NE45-F1
#
_entry.id   AF-A0A950NE45-F1
#
_cell.length_a   1.000
_cell.length_b   1.000
_cell.length_c   1.000
_cell.angle_alpha   90.00
_cell.angle_beta   90.00
_cell.angle_gamma   90.00
#
_symmetry.space_group_name_H-M   'P 1'
#
loop_
_entity.id
_entity.type
_entity.pdbx_description
1 polymer ?
#
loop_
_entity_poly.entity_id
_entity_poly.type
_entity_poly.pdbx_seq_one_letter_code
_entity_poly.pdbx_strand_id
1 'polypeptide(L)'
;MHGILDNLYFQMFAAWPGILLLCALFSMLCQWSFSWSELILDYLAGMVIGLCFYLGTEKKAPEAAQFFLIFSQGLPGVLHVAGVKALQARDTLFFVSSAWVGGAVVLASLLDLATRKIGLSMSAGNGALSILIALLKLPFSLCTTAVGLLFFLAGLFWFIVKKAQDDGKDPAKRCYVGLGFMGGVPYVEWNTNVSPGNYSATTIGAMFNVWYGRASDVVKHELYHTRQYMYFHDWMIPFWLLGGLWGMISAALANATKAATEKEVPVLRSFHTAQQAKEVGNPMERAAYMAGNV
;
A
#
# COMPACT_ATOMS: atom_id res chain seq x y z
N MET A 1 4.82 -30.89 11.83
CA MET A 1 4.74 -29.41 11.72
C MET A 1 4.53 -28.70 13.06
N HIS A 2 3.82 -29.29 14.05
CA HIS A 2 3.54 -28.74 15.41
C HIS A 2 4.77 -28.49 16.33
N GLY A 3 5.85 -27.95 15.80
CA GLY A 3 7.03 -27.57 16.61
C GLY A 3 8.02 -26.72 15.81
N ILE A 4 7.95 -26.80 14.49
CA ILE A 4 8.69 -25.92 13.59
C ILE A 4 8.17 -24.48 13.68
N LEU A 5 6.85 -24.29 13.83
CA LEU A 5 6.26 -22.95 13.98
C LEU A 5 6.55 -22.31 15.35
N ASP A 6 7.06 -23.08 16.32
CA ASP A 6 7.56 -22.60 17.61
C ASP A 6 9.04 -22.21 17.55
N ASN A 7 9.67 -22.28 16.38
CA ASN A 7 11.02 -21.80 16.16
C ASN A 7 10.98 -20.35 15.63
N LEU A 8 11.46 -19.41 16.45
CA LEU A 8 11.55 -18.00 16.08
C LEU A 8 12.32 -17.79 14.76
N TYR A 9 13.46 -18.46 14.59
CA TYR A 9 14.27 -18.33 13.37
C TYR A 9 13.53 -18.85 12.14
N PHE A 10 12.77 -19.93 12.28
CA PHE A 10 11.93 -20.41 11.19
C PHE A 10 10.83 -19.41 10.83
N GLN A 11 10.14 -18.84 11.82
CA GLN A 11 9.10 -17.82 11.59
C GLN A 11 9.67 -16.58 10.90
N MET A 12 10.81 -16.09 11.40
CA MET A 12 11.43 -14.85 10.97
C MET A 12 12.17 -14.98 9.64
N PHE A 13 12.87 -16.07 9.37
CA PHE A 13 13.75 -16.16 8.18
C PHE A 13 13.20 -17.07 7.07
N ALA A 14 12.16 -17.87 7.33
CA ALA A 14 11.64 -18.80 6.33
C ALA A 14 10.13 -18.68 6.11
N ALA A 15 9.32 -18.84 7.16
CA ALA A 15 7.88 -18.98 7.03
C ALA A 15 7.21 -17.71 6.48
N TRP A 16 7.30 -16.60 7.22
CA TRP A 16 6.68 -15.34 6.83
C TRP A 16 7.36 -14.66 5.63
N PRO A 17 8.70 -14.62 5.53
CA PRO A 17 9.34 -14.16 4.31
C PRO A 17 8.94 -14.98 3.08
N GLY A 18 8.83 -16.31 3.22
CA GLY A 18 8.37 -17.18 2.13
C GLY A 18 6.93 -16.85 1.69
N ILE A 19 6.01 -16.64 2.63
CA ILE A 19 4.62 -16.24 2.33
C ILE A 19 4.59 -14.91 1.59
N LEU A 20 5.30 -13.90 2.09
CA LEU A 20 5.32 -12.57 1.47
C LEU A 20 5.94 -12.59 0.08
N LEU A 21 7.07 -13.28 -0.09
CA LEU A 21 7.70 -13.44 -1.40
C LEU A 21 6.78 -14.15 -2.40
N LEU A 22 6.08 -15.21 -2.00
CA LEU A 22 5.12 -15.90 -2.88
C LEU A 22 3.96 -14.97 -3.28
N CYS A 23 3.44 -14.19 -2.35
CA CYS A 23 2.38 -13.22 -2.61
C CYS A 23 2.85 -12.09 -3.56
N ALA A 24 4.04 -11.55 -3.31
CA ALA A 24 4.65 -10.52 -4.13
C ALA A 24 4.94 -11.03 -5.54
N LEU A 25 5.55 -12.20 -5.68
CA LEU A 25 5.79 -12.84 -6.99
C LEU A 25 4.49 -13.07 -7.75
N PHE A 26 3.44 -13.54 -7.08
CA PHE A 26 2.13 -13.71 -7.72
C PHE A 26 1.53 -12.38 -8.18
N SER A 27 1.59 -11.35 -7.33
CA SER A 27 1.17 -9.98 -7.64
C SER A 27 1.92 -9.41 -8.86
N MET A 28 3.25 -9.55 -8.87
CA MET A 28 4.13 -9.15 -9.96
C MET A 28 3.84 -9.89 -11.26
N LEU A 29 3.61 -11.21 -11.21
CA LEU A 29 3.24 -12.04 -12.36
C LEU A 29 1.92 -11.60 -12.99
N CYS A 30 0.91 -11.27 -12.18
CA CYS A 30 -0.37 -10.79 -12.67
C CYS A 30 -0.29 -9.41 -13.35
N GLN A 31 0.76 -8.64 -13.05
CA GLN A 31 0.99 -7.30 -13.60
C GLN A 31 2.05 -7.25 -14.70
N TRP A 32 2.76 -8.35 -14.95
CA TRP A 32 3.96 -8.37 -15.79
C TRP A 32 5.01 -7.33 -15.38
N SER A 33 5.04 -6.98 -14.09
CA SER A 33 5.96 -6.00 -13.52
C SER A 33 6.85 -6.69 -12.49
N PHE A 34 8.15 -6.72 -12.73
CA PHE A 34 9.09 -7.41 -11.87
C PHE A 34 10.14 -6.45 -11.29
N SER A 35 10.36 -6.55 -9.97
CA SER A 35 11.24 -5.66 -9.22
C SER A 35 12.04 -6.40 -8.15
N TRP A 36 13.35 -6.60 -8.39
CA TRP A 36 14.23 -7.29 -7.44
C TRP A 36 14.37 -6.54 -6.10
N SER A 37 14.41 -5.21 -6.13
CA SER A 37 14.51 -4.38 -4.91
C SER A 37 13.26 -4.47 -4.05
N GLU A 38 12.09 -4.61 -4.68
CA GLU A 38 10.85 -4.87 -3.96
C GLU A 38 10.88 -6.22 -3.25
N LEU A 39 11.33 -7.29 -3.91
CA LEU A 39 11.46 -8.62 -3.28
C LEU A 39 12.36 -8.61 -2.04
N ILE A 40 13.42 -7.79 -2.02
CA ILE A 40 14.26 -7.62 -0.83
C ILE A 40 13.47 -6.98 0.32
N LEU A 41 12.67 -5.96 0.03
CA LEU A 41 11.82 -5.30 1.02
C LEU A 41 10.68 -6.21 1.48
N ASP A 42 10.08 -6.99 0.58
CA ASP A 42 9.09 -8.02 0.89
C ASP A 42 9.66 -9.04 1.88
N TYR A 43 10.89 -9.51 1.63
CA TYR A 43 11.60 -10.42 2.52
C TYR A 43 11.85 -9.80 3.90
N LEU A 44 12.36 -8.56 3.95
CA LEU A 44 12.62 -7.85 5.20
C LEU A 44 11.34 -7.61 6.01
N ALA A 45 10.22 -7.26 5.36
CA ALA A 45 8.95 -7.16 6.06
C ALA A 45 8.45 -8.51 6.54
N GLY A 46 8.66 -9.57 5.76
CA GLY A 46 8.37 -10.93 6.18
C GLY A 46 9.12 -11.30 7.46
N MET A 47 10.37 -10.84 7.61
CA MET A 47 11.13 -11.03 8.84
C MET A 47 10.50 -10.31 10.03
N VAL A 48 10.12 -9.04 9.85
CA VAL A 48 9.47 -8.24 10.90
C VAL A 48 8.12 -8.87 11.28
N ILE A 49 7.29 -9.22 10.31
CA ILE A 49 6.00 -9.88 10.50
C ILE A 49 6.20 -11.20 11.26
N GLY A 50 7.19 -12.01 10.88
CA GLY A 50 7.47 -13.28 11.55
C GLY A 50 7.95 -13.13 12.99
N LEU A 51 8.77 -12.12 13.27
CA LEU A 51 9.18 -11.77 14.63
C LEU A 51 7.97 -11.34 15.47
N CYS A 52 7.15 -10.42 14.95
CA CYS A 52 5.94 -9.94 15.63
C CYS A 52 4.92 -11.06 15.85
N PHE A 53 4.76 -11.96 14.87
CA PHE A 53 3.90 -13.13 14.97
C PHE A 53 4.35 -14.06 16.11
N TYR A 54 5.64 -14.39 16.15
CA TYR A 54 6.19 -15.26 17.19
C TYR A 54 5.98 -14.66 18.58
N LEU A 55 6.41 -13.42 18.78
CA LEU A 55 6.34 -12.74 20.07
C LEU A 55 4.90 -12.49 20.53
N GLY A 56 4.01 -12.14 19.60
CA GLY A 56 2.61 -11.84 19.91
C GLY A 56 1.76 -13.06 20.23
N THR A 57 2.20 -14.26 19.83
CA THR A 57 1.50 -15.53 20.10
C THR A 57 2.07 -16.28 21.32
N GLU A 58 3.06 -15.71 22.02
CA GLU A 58 3.56 -16.26 23.28
C GLU A 58 2.49 -16.24 24.37
N LYS A 59 2.46 -17.26 25.23
CA LYS A 59 1.44 -17.41 26.30
C LYS A 59 1.36 -16.22 27.27
N LYS A 60 2.44 -15.45 27.38
CA LYS A 60 2.54 -14.23 28.21
C LYS A 60 3.04 -13.05 27.38
N ALA A 61 2.58 -12.94 26.13
CA ALA A 61 2.92 -11.82 25.27
C ALA A 61 2.49 -10.49 25.93
N PRO A 62 3.39 -9.50 26.06
CA PRO A 62 3.01 -8.18 26.55
C PRO A 62 2.07 -7.48 25.56
N GLU A 63 1.31 -6.48 26.02
CA GLU A 63 0.35 -5.73 25.20
C GLU A 63 0.99 -5.16 23.92
N ALA A 64 2.24 -4.68 24.00
CA ALA A 64 2.98 -4.21 22.84
C ALA A 64 3.18 -5.31 21.77
N ALA A 65 3.50 -6.55 22.18
CA ALA A 65 3.66 -7.66 21.26
C ALA A 65 2.32 -8.08 20.63
N GLN A 66 1.23 -8.02 21.40
CA GLN A 66 -0.12 -8.26 20.91
C GLN A 66 -0.57 -7.18 19.91
N PHE A 67 -0.23 -5.91 20.18
CA PHE A 67 -0.45 -4.82 19.23
C PHE A 67 0.30 -5.07 17.92
N PHE A 68 1.59 -5.41 17.98
CA PHE A 68 2.37 -5.71 16.79
C PHE A 68 1.91 -6.99 16.07
N LEU A 69 1.31 -7.95 16.77
CA LEU A 69 0.62 -9.08 16.14
C LEU A 69 -0.57 -8.59 15.31
N ILE A 70 -1.43 -7.75 15.89
CA ILE A 70 -2.56 -7.14 15.17
C ILE A 70 -2.06 -6.35 13.96
N PHE A 71 -1.04 -5.52 14.14
CA PHE A 71 -0.43 -4.73 13.08
C PHE A 71 0.14 -5.60 11.93
N SER A 72 0.62 -6.80 12.25
CA SER A 72 1.24 -7.73 11.29
C SER A 72 0.28 -8.74 10.66
N GLN A 73 -0.90 -8.93 11.25
CA GLN A 73 -1.82 -10.03 10.91
C GLN A 73 -3.26 -9.55 10.67
N GLY A 74 -3.54 -8.27 10.91
CA GLY A 74 -4.87 -7.68 10.78
C GLY A 74 -5.91 -8.40 11.65
N LEU A 75 -7.06 -8.70 11.05
CA LEU A 75 -8.23 -9.30 11.69
C LEU A 75 -7.91 -10.65 12.36
N PRO A 76 -7.22 -11.61 11.74
CA PRO A 76 -6.73 -12.80 12.45
C PRO A 76 -5.99 -12.48 13.76
N GLY A 77 -5.12 -11.47 13.75
CA GLY A 77 -4.43 -10.99 14.95
C GLY A 77 -5.40 -10.43 16.00
N VAL A 78 -6.39 -9.63 15.59
CA VAL A 78 -7.44 -9.13 16.49
C VAL A 78 -8.22 -10.28 17.12
N LEU A 79 -8.64 -11.26 16.33
CA LEU A 79 -9.42 -12.39 16.82
C LEU A 79 -8.60 -13.27 17.79
N HIS A 80 -7.29 -13.41 17.56
CA HIS A 80 -6.38 -14.06 18.50
C HIS A 80 -6.34 -13.30 19.83
N VAL A 81 -6.05 -12.00 19.80
CA VAL A 81 -5.97 -11.17 21.02
C VAL A 81 -7.30 -11.09 21.76
N ALA A 82 -8.43 -11.11 21.03
CA ALA A 82 -9.77 -11.16 21.60
C ALA A 82 -10.16 -12.51 22.23
N GLY A 83 -9.27 -13.52 22.20
CA GLY A 83 -9.51 -14.82 22.85
C GLY A 83 -10.41 -15.77 22.06
N VAL A 84 -10.57 -15.58 20.74
CA VAL A 84 -11.35 -16.51 19.90
C VAL A 84 -10.69 -17.88 19.95
N LYS A 85 -11.39 -18.86 20.56
CA LYS A 85 -10.86 -20.19 20.88
C LYS A 85 -10.20 -20.89 19.69
N ALA A 86 -10.80 -20.79 18.51
CA ALA A 86 -10.31 -21.42 17.29
C ALA A 86 -8.95 -20.87 16.81
N LEU A 87 -8.56 -19.66 17.21
CA LEU A 87 -7.35 -18.99 16.77
C LEU A 87 -6.30 -18.84 17.87
N GLN A 88 -6.49 -19.47 19.03
CA GLN A 88 -5.53 -19.40 20.13
C GLN A 88 -4.27 -20.23 19.88
N ALA A 89 -4.40 -21.30 19.10
CA ALA A 89 -3.25 -22.13 18.75
C ALA A 89 -2.43 -21.43 17.64
N ARG A 90 -1.12 -21.27 17.88
CA ARG A 90 -0.18 -20.55 17.00
C ARG A 90 -0.19 -21.10 15.58
N ASP A 91 -0.21 -22.41 15.45
CA ASP A 91 -0.26 -23.11 14.17
C ASP A 91 -1.55 -22.81 13.40
N THR A 92 -2.69 -22.84 14.10
CA THR A 92 -3.99 -22.54 13.50
C THR A 92 -4.06 -21.09 13.06
N LEU A 93 -3.59 -20.16 13.90
CA LEU A 93 -3.46 -18.75 13.52
C LEU A 93 -2.54 -18.57 12.31
N PHE A 94 -1.38 -19.23 12.29
CA PHE A 94 -0.44 -19.14 11.16
C PHE A 94 -1.08 -19.61 9.84
N PHE A 95 -1.74 -20.77 9.84
CA PHE A 95 -2.38 -21.29 8.64
C PHE A 95 -3.56 -20.45 8.19
N VAL A 96 -4.38 -19.97 9.12
CA VAL A 96 -5.51 -19.08 8.79
C VAL A 96 -4.99 -17.77 8.23
N SER A 97 -4.02 -17.11 8.88
CA SER A 97 -3.46 -15.85 8.39
C SER A 97 -2.77 -16.00 7.04
N SER A 98 -1.93 -17.03 6.86
CA SER A 98 -1.22 -17.25 5.59
C SER A 98 -2.15 -17.58 4.43
N ALA A 99 -3.17 -18.44 4.66
CA ALA A 99 -4.19 -18.73 3.65
C ALA A 99 -5.06 -17.51 3.34
N TRP A 100 -5.40 -16.71 4.36
CA TRP A 100 -6.16 -15.48 4.22
C TRP A 100 -5.40 -14.45 3.37
N VAL A 101 -4.12 -14.21 3.67
CA VAL A 101 -3.24 -13.32 2.87
C VAL A 101 -3.12 -13.81 1.44
N GLY A 102 -2.73 -15.08 1.24
CA GLY A 102 -2.57 -15.64 -0.10
C GLY A 102 -3.85 -15.58 -0.92
N GLY A 103 -4.98 -15.99 -0.33
CA GLY A 103 -6.29 -15.94 -0.97
C GLY A 103 -6.74 -14.52 -1.32
N ALA A 104 -6.49 -13.55 -0.45
CA ALA A 104 -6.83 -12.15 -0.71
C ALA A 104 -5.99 -11.55 -1.83
N VAL A 105 -4.68 -11.84 -1.89
CA VAL A 105 -3.80 -11.38 -2.98
C VAL A 105 -4.24 -11.96 -4.32
N VAL A 106 -4.61 -13.25 -4.36
CA VAL A 106 -5.16 -13.88 -5.57
C VAL A 106 -6.45 -13.19 -5.98
N LEU A 107 -7.41 -13.06 -5.06
CA LEU A 107 -8.70 -12.44 -5.33
C LEU A 107 -8.55 -10.98 -5.81
N ALA A 108 -7.73 -10.19 -5.14
CA ALA A 108 -7.45 -8.81 -5.52
C ALA A 108 -6.82 -8.71 -6.91
N SER A 109 -5.88 -9.61 -7.23
CA SER A 109 -5.28 -9.66 -8.58
C SER A 109 -6.34 -9.92 -9.66
N LEU A 110 -7.30 -10.81 -9.40
CA LEU A 110 -8.41 -11.07 -10.33
C LEU A 110 -9.36 -9.88 -10.44
N LEU A 111 -9.67 -9.22 -9.33
CA LEU A 111 -10.53 -8.02 -9.30
C LEU A 111 -9.88 -6.84 -10.03
N ASP A 112 -8.57 -6.69 -9.96
CA ASP A 112 -7.84 -5.65 -10.70
C ASP A 112 -7.92 -5.88 -12.22
N LEU A 113 -7.77 -7.13 -12.66
CA LEU A 113 -7.94 -7.51 -14.07
C LEU A 113 -9.37 -7.23 -14.54
N ALA A 114 -10.37 -7.49 -13.71
CA ALA A 114 -11.77 -7.17 -14.00
C ALA A 114 -11.99 -5.65 -14.07
N THR A 115 -11.44 -4.89 -13.12
CA THR A 115 -11.55 -3.43 -13.06
C THR A 115 -11.01 -2.77 -14.33
N ARG A 116 -9.86 -3.25 -14.82
CA ARG A 116 -9.26 -2.76 -16.07
C ARG A 116 -10.14 -2.98 -17.30
N LYS A 117 -10.96 -4.04 -17.31
CA LYS A 117 -11.87 -4.36 -18.41
C LYS A 117 -13.17 -3.55 -18.39
N ILE A 118 -13.65 -3.15 -17.21
CA ILE A 118 -14.91 -2.39 -17.04
C ILE A 118 -14.72 -0.88 -17.34
N GLY A 119 -13.47 -0.41 -17.41
CA GLY A 119 -13.10 0.97 -17.72
C GLY A 119 -12.84 1.80 -16.45
N LEU A 120 -12.06 2.89 -16.58
CA LEU A 120 -11.60 3.71 -15.44
C LEU A 120 -12.51 4.90 -15.12
N SER A 121 -13.67 5.02 -15.78
CA SER A 121 -14.64 6.08 -15.54
C SER A 121 -15.55 5.75 -14.34
N MET A 122 -15.97 6.75 -13.56
CA MET A 122 -16.95 6.53 -12.48
C MET A 122 -18.29 6.02 -13.05
N SER A 123 -18.68 4.81 -12.64
CA SER A 123 -19.95 4.17 -12.97
C SER A 123 -20.49 3.43 -11.73
N ALA A 124 -21.78 3.11 -11.70
CA ALA A 124 -22.36 2.36 -10.59
C ALA A 124 -21.67 0.98 -10.39
N GLY A 125 -21.29 0.32 -11.49
CA GLY A 125 -20.54 -0.94 -11.45
C GLY A 125 -19.13 -0.78 -10.87
N ASN A 126 -18.41 0.27 -11.26
CA ASN A 126 -17.10 0.58 -10.69
C ASN A 126 -17.19 0.99 -9.22
N GLY A 127 -18.28 1.65 -8.81
CA GLY A 127 -18.59 1.92 -7.41
C GLY A 127 -18.80 0.65 -6.60
N ALA A 128 -19.62 -0.29 -7.06
CA ALA A 128 -19.84 -1.56 -6.36
C ALA A 128 -18.56 -2.39 -6.24
N LEU A 129 -17.79 -2.51 -7.33
CA LEU A 129 -16.50 -3.21 -7.35
C LEU A 129 -15.49 -2.57 -6.39
N SER A 130 -15.51 -1.25 -6.30
CA SER A 130 -14.69 -0.50 -5.38
C SER A 130 -15.06 -0.81 -3.91
N ILE A 131 -16.35 -0.82 -3.54
CA ILE A 131 -16.77 -1.19 -2.17
C ILE A 131 -16.28 -2.61 -1.83
N LEU A 132 -16.39 -3.54 -2.78
CA LEU A 132 -15.90 -4.90 -2.59
C LEU A 132 -14.39 -4.94 -2.32
N ILE A 133 -13.59 -4.23 -3.12
CA ILE A 133 -12.14 -4.12 -2.95
C ILE A 133 -11.78 -3.49 -1.58
N ALA A 134 -12.56 -2.52 -1.10
CA ALA A 134 -12.39 -1.94 0.23
C ALA A 134 -12.64 -2.95 1.34
N LEU A 135 -13.75 -3.66 1.29
CA LEU A 135 -14.10 -4.68 2.28
C LEU A 135 -13.08 -5.81 2.34
N LEU A 136 -12.42 -6.13 1.22
CA LEU A 136 -11.35 -7.12 1.19
C LEU A 136 -10.04 -6.62 1.81
N LYS A 137 -9.77 -5.31 1.79
CA LYS A 137 -8.53 -4.73 2.34
C LYS A 137 -8.60 -4.40 3.82
N LEU A 138 -9.74 -3.85 4.27
CA LEU A 138 -9.93 -3.38 5.64
C LEU A 138 -9.46 -4.39 6.71
N PRO A 139 -9.70 -5.71 6.56
CA PRO A 139 -9.25 -6.70 7.55
C PRO A 139 -7.72 -6.84 7.66
N PHE A 140 -6.91 -6.34 6.72
CA PHE A 140 -5.45 -6.50 6.70
C PHE A 140 -4.71 -5.30 7.28
N SER A 141 -5.24 -4.09 7.10
CA SER A 141 -4.54 -2.83 7.39
C SER A 141 -5.39 -1.93 8.30
N LEU A 142 -5.63 -2.39 9.52
CA LEU A 142 -6.57 -1.77 10.45
C LEU A 142 -6.06 -0.43 10.98
N CYS A 143 -4.79 -0.36 11.38
CA CYS A 143 -4.21 0.87 11.93
C CYS A 143 -4.06 1.94 10.85
N THR A 144 -3.57 1.54 9.68
CA THR A 144 -3.42 2.39 8.50
C THR A 144 -4.80 2.92 8.10
N THR A 145 -5.83 2.05 8.09
CA THR A 145 -7.20 2.45 7.73
C THR A 145 -7.70 3.52 8.68
N ALA A 146 -7.54 3.32 9.98
CA ALA A 146 -7.96 4.28 10.99
C ALA A 146 -7.30 5.64 10.77
N VAL A 147 -5.98 5.66 10.51
CA VAL A 147 -5.23 6.89 10.23
C VAL A 147 -5.72 7.57 8.94
N GLY A 148 -5.88 6.83 7.84
CA GLY A 148 -6.36 7.46 6.60
C GLY A 148 -7.83 7.85 6.65
N LEU A 149 -8.66 7.21 7.47
CA LEU A 149 -10.01 7.70 7.75
C LEU A 149 -9.96 9.11 8.36
N LEU A 150 -9.03 9.38 9.29
CA LEU A 150 -8.86 10.73 9.85
C LEU A 150 -8.46 11.74 8.78
N PHE A 151 -7.52 11.39 7.89
CA PHE A 151 -7.11 12.26 6.78
C PHE A 151 -8.23 12.49 5.77
N PHE A 152 -9.03 11.47 5.47
CA PHE A 152 -10.20 11.59 4.62
C PHE A 152 -11.24 12.52 5.24
N LEU A 153 -11.54 12.38 6.53
CA LEU A 153 -12.47 13.26 7.24
C LEU A 153 -11.97 14.72 7.26
N ALA A 154 -10.67 14.94 7.45
CA ALA A 154 -10.08 16.27 7.34
C ALA A 154 -10.20 16.85 5.92
N GLY A 155 -9.96 16.03 4.89
CA GLY A 155 -10.17 16.40 3.49
C GLY A 155 -11.64 16.72 3.18
N LEU A 156 -12.57 15.93 3.72
CA LEU A 156 -14.01 16.15 3.57
C LEU A 156 -14.44 17.47 4.24
N PHE A 157 -13.91 17.75 5.43
CA PHE A 157 -14.13 19.04 6.09
C PHE A 157 -13.60 20.19 5.24
N TRP A 158 -12.39 20.06 4.69
CA TRP A 158 -11.82 21.06 3.78
C TRP A 158 -12.66 21.26 2.52
N PHE A 159 -13.17 20.18 1.93
CA PHE A 159 -14.10 20.24 0.80
C PHE A 159 -15.37 21.04 1.14
N ILE A 160 -15.99 20.75 2.28
CA ILE A 160 -17.20 21.46 2.72
C ILE A 160 -16.92 22.95 2.91
N VAL A 161 -15.83 23.29 3.60
CA VAL A 161 -15.42 24.69 3.85
C VAL A 161 -15.13 25.41 2.54
N LYS A 162 -14.37 24.80 1.62
CA LYS A 162 -14.02 25.43 0.34
C LYS A 162 -15.21 25.57 -0.59
N LYS A 163 -16.09 24.58 -0.64
CA LYS A 163 -17.33 24.65 -1.42
C LYS A 163 -18.23 25.79 -0.93
N ALA A 164 -18.35 25.97 0.39
CA ALA A 164 -19.08 27.10 0.98
C ALA A 164 -18.42 28.46 0.69
N GLN A 165 -17.08 28.53 0.68
CA GLN A 165 -16.34 29.76 0.36
C GLN A 165 -16.41 30.16 -1.12
N ASP A 166 -16.57 29.19 -2.02
CA ASP A 166 -16.58 29.42 -3.47
C ASP A 166 -17.98 29.50 -4.06
N ASP A 167 -19.02 29.37 -3.22
CA ASP A 167 -20.41 29.57 -3.62
C ASP A 167 -20.64 31.03 -4.04
N GLY A 168 -21.11 31.23 -5.26
CA GLY A 168 -21.29 32.57 -5.86
C GLY A 168 -20.05 33.21 -6.51
N LYS A 169 -18.86 32.59 -6.47
CA LYS A 169 -17.67 33.12 -7.18
C LYS A 169 -17.61 32.68 -8.65
N ASP A 170 -16.92 33.46 -9.47
CA ASP A 170 -16.64 33.17 -10.88
C ASP A 170 -16.08 31.74 -11.07
N PRO A 171 -16.74 30.87 -11.86
CA PRO A 171 -16.28 29.51 -12.15
C PRO A 171 -14.82 29.41 -12.60
N ALA A 172 -14.29 30.43 -13.27
CA ALA A 172 -12.90 30.44 -13.76
C ALA A 172 -11.84 30.63 -12.65
N LYS A 173 -12.25 31.05 -11.44
CA LYS A 173 -11.36 31.31 -10.30
C LYS A 173 -11.54 30.33 -9.13
N ARG A 174 -12.42 29.33 -9.29
CA ARG A 174 -12.71 28.37 -8.22
C ARG A 174 -11.54 27.40 -8.03
N CYS A 175 -11.25 27.07 -6.77
CA CYS A 175 -10.49 25.86 -6.51
C CYS A 175 -11.37 24.67 -6.90
N TYR A 176 -10.86 23.77 -7.74
CA TYR A 176 -11.56 22.52 -7.97
C TYR A 176 -11.45 21.69 -6.69
N VAL A 177 -12.56 21.22 -6.15
CA VAL A 177 -12.56 20.18 -5.12
C VAL A 177 -13.62 19.16 -5.48
N GLY A 178 -13.19 17.91 -5.67
CA GLY A 178 -14.01 16.78 -6.07
C GLY A 178 -14.00 15.71 -4.98
N LEU A 179 -15.15 15.06 -4.79
CA LEU A 179 -15.26 13.85 -4.00
C LEU A 179 -15.60 12.71 -4.95
N GLY A 180 -14.86 11.62 -4.87
CA GLY A 180 -15.03 10.49 -5.77
C GLY A 180 -14.76 9.15 -5.10
N PHE A 181 -15.01 8.08 -5.85
CA PHE A 181 -14.80 6.72 -5.41
C PHE A 181 -14.32 5.87 -6.58
N MET A 182 -13.08 5.38 -6.54
CA MET A 182 -12.44 4.67 -7.65
C MET A 182 -11.45 3.63 -7.13
N GLY A 183 -11.42 2.42 -7.71
CA GLY A 183 -10.46 1.36 -7.33
C GLY A 183 -10.58 0.85 -5.88
N GLY A 184 -11.74 1.07 -5.26
CA GLY A 184 -12.01 0.82 -3.86
C GLY A 184 -11.85 2.00 -2.94
N VAL A 185 -11.41 3.12 -3.47
CA VAL A 185 -10.83 4.18 -2.68
C VAL A 185 -11.76 5.40 -2.71
N PRO A 186 -12.33 5.81 -1.56
CA PRO A 186 -12.98 7.11 -1.45
C PRO A 186 -11.90 8.16 -1.38
N TYR A 187 -11.99 9.14 -2.26
CA TYR A 187 -11.01 10.20 -2.37
C TYR A 187 -11.66 11.57 -2.34
N VAL A 188 -10.95 12.52 -1.73
CA VAL A 188 -11.20 13.95 -1.89
C VAL A 188 -10.02 14.51 -2.66
N GLU A 189 -10.25 14.96 -3.88
CA GLU A 189 -9.25 15.65 -4.68
C GLU A 189 -9.48 17.15 -4.66
N TRP A 190 -8.42 17.94 -4.65
CA TRP A 190 -8.49 19.39 -4.77
C TRP A 190 -7.37 19.91 -5.66
N ASN A 191 -7.62 21.04 -6.32
CA ASN A 191 -6.62 21.82 -7.00
C ASN A 191 -6.53 23.19 -6.34
N THR A 192 -5.38 23.47 -5.71
CA THR A 192 -5.13 24.75 -5.04
C THR A 192 -4.78 25.88 -6.01
N ASN A 193 -4.49 25.58 -7.28
CA ASN A 193 -4.14 26.56 -8.31
C ASN A 193 -4.73 26.14 -9.66
N VAL A 194 -5.43 27.04 -10.36
CA VAL A 194 -6.13 26.77 -11.65
C VAL A 194 -5.22 26.18 -12.77
N SER A 195 -3.91 26.08 -12.55
CA SER A 195 -2.96 25.38 -13.40
C SER A 195 -3.25 23.87 -13.52
N PRO A 196 -3.32 23.32 -14.74
CA PRO A 196 -3.37 21.87 -14.97
C PRO A 196 -2.10 21.22 -14.43
N GLY A 197 -2.21 20.40 -13.39
CA GLY A 197 -1.09 19.63 -12.81
C GLY A 197 -0.91 19.72 -11.30
N ASN A 198 -1.56 20.67 -10.61
CA ASN A 198 -1.48 20.84 -9.16
C ASN A 198 -2.66 20.22 -8.40
N TYR A 199 -3.06 19.02 -8.82
CA TYR A 199 -4.09 18.25 -8.12
C TYR A 199 -3.48 17.53 -6.91
N SER A 200 -4.16 17.55 -5.78
CA SER A 200 -3.85 16.79 -4.58
C SER A 200 -5.05 15.95 -4.18
N ALA A 201 -4.88 14.71 -3.70
CA ALA A 201 -6.01 13.90 -3.25
C ALA A 201 -5.74 13.13 -1.95
N THR A 202 -6.70 13.10 -1.02
CA THR A 202 -6.68 12.27 0.22
C THR A 202 -7.65 11.11 0.12
N THR A 203 -7.35 9.99 0.78
CA THR A 203 -8.23 8.82 0.80
C THR A 203 -8.26 8.10 2.16
N ILE A 204 -9.15 7.11 2.30
CA ILE A 204 -9.22 6.24 3.48
C ILE A 204 -8.11 5.18 3.46
N GLY A 205 -7.44 5.01 4.61
CA GLY A 205 -6.06 4.55 4.74
C GLY A 205 -5.75 3.07 4.58
N ALA A 206 -6.13 2.44 3.50
CA ALA A 206 -5.46 1.22 3.03
C ALA A 206 -5.13 1.33 1.53
N MET A 207 -5.17 2.57 1.04
CA MET A 207 -5.57 2.80 -0.34
C MET A 207 -5.04 4.07 -0.99
N PHE A 208 -4.38 4.99 -0.26
CA PHE A 208 -3.68 6.16 -0.84
C PHE A 208 -3.06 7.00 0.28
N ASN A 209 -1.90 7.60 0.01
CA ASN A 209 -1.42 8.80 0.70
C ASN A 209 -1.65 10.03 -0.19
N VAL A 210 -1.37 11.24 0.28
CA VAL A 210 -1.59 12.46 -0.53
C VAL A 210 -0.72 12.47 -1.79
N TRP A 211 -1.33 12.37 -2.99
CA TRP A 211 -0.60 12.37 -4.26
C TRP A 211 -0.75 13.69 -5.03
N TYR A 212 0.28 14.06 -5.79
CA TYR A 212 0.22 15.09 -6.83
C TYR A 212 -0.24 14.47 -8.16
N GLY A 213 -1.40 14.88 -8.69
CA GLY A 213 -1.99 14.36 -9.93
C GLY A 213 -3.50 14.06 -9.82
N ARG A 214 -4.19 13.83 -10.95
CA ARG A 214 -5.62 13.43 -10.93
C ARG A 214 -5.73 11.95 -10.56
N ALA A 215 -6.74 11.59 -9.76
CA ALA A 215 -6.92 10.21 -9.28
C ALA A 215 -7.03 9.17 -10.43
N SER A 216 -7.64 9.56 -11.55
CA SER A 216 -7.76 8.73 -12.76
C SER A 216 -6.41 8.28 -13.33
N ASP A 217 -5.38 9.10 -13.15
CA ASP A 217 -4.08 8.91 -13.80
C ASP A 217 -3.18 7.95 -12.99
N VAL A 218 -3.53 7.74 -11.72
CA VAL A 218 -2.74 6.94 -10.76
C VAL A 218 -3.45 5.68 -10.29
N VAL A 219 -4.70 5.45 -10.70
CA VAL A 219 -5.50 4.29 -10.29
C VAL A 219 -4.79 2.94 -10.52
N LYS A 220 -3.99 2.79 -11.58
CA LYS A 220 -3.22 1.55 -11.81
C LYS A 220 -2.17 1.30 -10.74
N HIS A 221 -1.50 2.36 -10.29
CA HIS A 221 -0.50 2.32 -9.22
C HIS A 221 -1.16 2.00 -7.87
N GLU A 222 -2.39 2.46 -7.65
CA GLU A 222 -3.12 2.15 -6.41
C GLU A 222 -3.68 0.75 -6.35
N LEU A 223 -4.18 0.23 -7.47
CA LEU A 223 -4.53 -1.19 -7.57
C LEU A 223 -3.29 -2.07 -7.35
N TYR A 224 -2.08 -1.56 -7.64
CA TYR A 224 -0.85 -2.25 -7.25
C TYR A 224 -0.60 -2.23 -5.75
N HIS A 225 -0.61 -1.05 -5.13
CA HIS A 225 -0.43 -0.89 -3.69
C HIS A 225 -1.49 -1.63 -2.87
N THR A 226 -2.70 -1.79 -3.41
CA THR A 226 -3.77 -2.62 -2.85
C THR A 226 -3.30 -4.01 -2.44
N ARG A 227 -2.57 -4.70 -3.33
CA ARG A 227 -2.08 -6.05 -3.06
C ARG A 227 -1.00 -6.02 -2.01
N GLN A 228 -0.11 -5.03 -2.09
CA GLN A 228 0.92 -4.77 -1.09
C GLN A 228 0.32 -4.57 0.30
N TYR A 229 -0.77 -3.81 0.46
CA TYR A 229 -1.47 -3.68 1.74
C TYR A 229 -2.01 -5.00 2.28
N MET A 230 -2.35 -5.97 1.42
CA MET A 230 -2.85 -7.27 1.88
C MET A 230 -1.75 -8.16 2.45
N TYR A 231 -0.55 -8.17 1.85
CA TYR A 231 0.54 -9.02 2.34
C TYR A 231 1.51 -8.31 3.29
N PHE A 232 1.66 -6.99 3.20
CA PHE A 232 2.37 -6.18 4.20
C PHE A 232 1.51 -5.75 5.38
N HIS A 233 0.17 -5.87 5.30
CA HIS A 233 -0.72 -5.37 6.35
C HIS A 233 -0.46 -3.87 6.64
N ASP A 234 -0.40 -3.49 7.91
CA ASP A 234 -0.08 -2.11 8.31
C ASP A 234 1.42 -1.76 8.13
N TRP A 235 2.29 -2.73 7.84
CA TRP A 235 3.72 -2.48 7.57
C TRP A 235 3.98 -1.78 6.24
N MET A 236 2.99 -1.70 5.36
CA MET A 236 3.13 -1.04 4.07
C MET A 236 3.64 0.40 4.20
N ILE A 237 3.12 1.20 5.14
CA ILE A 237 3.59 2.60 5.31
C ILE A 237 5.05 2.64 5.80
N PRO A 238 5.45 1.97 6.90
CA PRO A 238 6.85 1.92 7.31
C PRO A 238 7.80 1.45 6.20
N PHE A 239 7.46 0.39 5.47
CA PHE A 239 8.31 -0.13 4.41
C PHE A 239 8.30 0.74 3.15
N TRP A 240 7.22 1.47 2.89
CA TRP A 240 7.19 2.49 1.84
C TRP A 240 8.15 3.64 2.15
N LEU A 241 8.25 4.09 3.41
CA LEU A 241 9.24 5.09 3.83
C LEU A 241 10.67 4.58 3.64
N LEU A 242 10.94 3.32 4.01
CA LEU A 242 12.23 2.67 3.78
C LEU A 242 12.54 2.57 2.27
N GLY A 243 11.56 2.23 1.45
CA GLY A 243 11.65 2.22 0.01
C GLY A 243 11.95 3.59 -0.60
N GLY A 244 11.31 4.65 -0.09
CA GLY A 244 11.58 6.03 -0.48
C GLY A 244 13.00 6.47 -0.12
N LEU A 245 13.48 6.14 1.09
CA LEU A 245 14.87 6.37 1.49
C LEU A 245 15.86 5.63 0.59
N TRP A 246 15.58 4.36 0.28
CA TRP A 246 16.37 3.55 -0.65
C TRP A 246 16.44 4.19 -2.05
N GLY A 247 15.32 4.69 -2.57
CA GLY A 247 15.27 5.39 -3.85
C GLY A 247 16.13 6.66 -3.86
N MET A 248 16.11 7.45 -2.78
CA MET A 248 16.95 8.63 -2.65
C MET A 248 18.45 8.29 -2.57
N ILE A 249 18.82 7.29 -1.77
CA ILE A 249 20.22 6.83 -1.65
C ILE A 249 20.72 6.34 -3.02
N SER A 250 19.92 5.53 -3.70
CA SER A 250 20.26 5.01 -5.03
C SER A 250 20.43 6.13 -6.06
N ALA A 251 19.58 7.16 -6.02
CA ALA A 251 19.69 8.34 -6.89
C ALA A 251 20.95 9.17 -6.60
N ALA A 252 21.29 9.34 -5.32
CA ALA A 252 22.50 10.04 -4.91
C ALA A 252 23.76 9.30 -5.38
N LEU A 253 23.80 7.97 -5.23
CA LEU A 253 24.90 7.13 -5.71
C LEU A 253 25.05 7.22 -7.24
N ALA A 254 23.95 7.12 -7.98
CA ALA A 254 23.97 7.25 -9.44
C ALA A 254 24.53 8.62 -9.89
N ASN A 255 24.15 9.71 -9.22
CA ASN A 255 24.71 11.03 -9.51
C ASN A 255 26.18 11.18 -9.13
N ALA A 256 26.68 10.40 -8.16
CA ALA A 256 28.08 10.42 -7.77
C ALA A 256 28.97 9.65 -8.76
N THR A 257 28.42 8.68 -9.50
CA THR A 257 29.15 7.81 -10.42
C THR A 257 28.91 8.10 -11.90
N LYS A 258 27.97 8.99 -12.24
CA LYS A 258 27.63 9.34 -13.62
C LYS A 258 28.76 10.08 -14.36
N ALA A 259 28.80 9.91 -15.68
CA ALA A 259 29.62 10.76 -16.54
C ALA A 259 29.09 12.20 -16.58
N ALA A 260 29.95 13.19 -16.80
CA ALA A 260 29.58 14.61 -16.85
C ALA A 260 28.51 14.94 -17.92
N THR A 261 28.33 14.07 -18.92
CA THR A 261 27.36 14.20 -20.02
C THR A 261 25.98 13.63 -19.69
N GLU A 262 25.81 12.97 -18.54
CA GLU A 262 24.55 12.34 -18.16
C GLU A 262 23.64 13.27 -17.36
N LYS A 263 22.35 13.22 -17.66
CA LYS A 263 21.33 14.00 -16.95
C LYS A 263 21.27 13.58 -15.48
N GLU A 264 21.19 14.58 -14.61
CA GLU A 264 21.07 14.36 -13.18
C GLU A 264 19.74 13.70 -12.81
N VAL A 265 19.83 12.70 -11.94
CA VAL A 265 18.66 12.06 -11.33
C VAL A 265 18.24 12.91 -10.13
N PRO A 266 17.03 13.48 -10.09
CA PRO A 266 16.64 14.34 -8.98
C PRO A 266 16.40 13.51 -7.70
N VAL A 267 17.28 13.66 -6.72
CA VAL A 267 17.32 12.85 -5.48
C VAL A 267 16.01 12.93 -4.70
N LEU A 268 15.59 14.14 -4.29
CA LEU A 268 14.37 14.31 -3.48
C LEU A 268 13.10 13.90 -4.23
N ARG A 269 13.03 14.12 -5.55
CA ARG A 269 11.90 13.66 -6.35
C ARG A 269 11.84 12.14 -6.46
N SER A 270 12.96 11.44 -6.30
CA SER A 270 13.00 9.98 -6.31
C SER A 270 12.29 9.34 -5.12
N PHE A 271 11.90 10.13 -4.10
CA PHE A 271 11.02 9.68 -3.02
C PHE A 271 9.52 9.67 -3.41
N HIS A 272 9.08 10.54 -4.32
CA HIS A 272 7.65 10.81 -4.53
C HIS A 272 7.15 10.61 -5.97
N THR A 273 8.04 10.52 -6.97
CA THR A 273 7.59 10.43 -8.38
C THR A 273 7.77 9.04 -8.94
N ALA A 274 6.65 8.38 -9.18
CA ALA A 274 6.51 7.24 -10.07
C ALA A 274 7.03 7.58 -11.47
N GLN A 275 7.80 6.69 -12.10
CA GLN A 275 8.26 6.90 -13.47
C GLN A 275 7.13 6.51 -14.44
N GLN A 276 6.39 7.49 -14.96
CA GLN A 276 5.18 7.31 -15.78
C GLN A 276 5.35 6.38 -17.01
N ALA A 277 6.58 6.18 -17.50
CA ALA A 277 6.87 5.41 -18.72
C ALA A 277 7.13 3.91 -18.49
N LYS A 278 7.34 3.46 -17.25
CA LYS A 278 7.54 2.03 -16.93
C LYS A 278 6.65 1.66 -15.75
N GLU A 279 5.91 0.58 -15.97
CA GLU A 279 4.73 0.19 -15.20
C GLU A 279 5.07 -0.02 -13.71
N VAL A 280 4.16 0.46 -12.85
CA VAL A 280 4.09 0.41 -11.36
C VAL A 280 4.96 1.33 -10.51
N GLY A 281 5.97 2.02 -11.07
CA GLY A 281 6.50 3.30 -10.55
C GLY A 281 6.58 3.48 -9.03
N ASN A 282 7.25 2.58 -8.32
CA ASN A 282 7.59 2.84 -6.92
C ASN A 282 8.81 3.79 -6.87
N PRO A 283 8.91 4.76 -5.93
CA PRO A 283 10.17 5.48 -5.68
C PRO A 283 11.42 4.58 -5.54
N MET A 284 11.23 3.32 -5.11
CA MET A 284 12.24 2.24 -5.06
C MET A 284 12.90 1.90 -6.40
N GLU A 285 12.24 2.19 -7.51
CA GLU A 285 12.60 1.70 -8.85
C GLU A 285 13.30 2.74 -9.72
N ARG A 286 13.10 4.03 -9.41
CA ARG A 286 13.50 5.12 -10.30
C ARG A 286 15.01 5.17 -10.53
N ALA A 287 15.82 5.06 -9.48
CA ALA A 287 17.26 5.16 -9.60
C ALA A 287 17.86 3.94 -10.33
N ALA A 288 17.39 2.73 -10.01
CA ALA A 288 17.83 1.49 -10.66
C ALA A 288 17.48 1.48 -12.16
N TYR A 289 16.32 2.02 -12.54
CA TYR A 289 15.90 2.08 -13.94
C TYR A 289 16.51 3.24 -14.73
N MET A 290 16.96 4.32 -14.08
CA MET A 290 17.71 5.39 -14.74
C MET A 290 19.18 5.00 -14.97
N ALA A 291 19.77 4.15 -14.12
CA ALA A 291 21.11 3.62 -14.29
C ALA A 291 21.24 2.54 -15.39
N GLY A 292 20.14 1.87 -15.76
CA GLY A 292 20.10 0.82 -16.78
C GLY A 292 19.85 1.30 -18.22
N ASN A 293 19.89 2.61 -18.49
CA ASN A 293 19.78 3.18 -19.85
C ASN A 293 21.17 3.48 -20.47
N VAL A 294 22.16 2.63 -20.18
CA VAL A 294 23.43 2.55 -20.91
C VAL A 294 23.33 1.41 -21.92
#